data_AF-A0A660UWF5-F1
#
_entry.id   AF-A0A660UWF5-F1
#
_cell.length_a   1.000
_cell.length_b   1.000
_cell.length_c   1.000
_cell.angle_alpha   90.00
_cell.angle_beta   90.00
_cell.angle_gamma   90.00
#
_symmetry.space_group_name_H-M   'P 1'
#
loop_
_entity.id
_entity.type
_entity.pdbx_description
1 polymer ?
#
loop_
_entity_poly.entity_id
_entity_poly.type
_entity_poly.pdbx_seq_one_letter_code
_entity_poly.pdbx_strand_id
1 'polypeptide(L)'
;MRISKAYSGRRAFSLVETIVAAVLLSGGVVAISAISTNSFRGVKLNRENELAWDLLDKQLTLIDCMGIDAFVESGRTTGVFEGEGGRAPTHYWNVQVTPMENDYLYSVNIIVGWGEGSRLREISLTTMFNGQGLAEQTEAGSNEQTQGQ
;
A
#
# COMPACT_ATOMS: atom_id res chain seq x y z
N MET A 1 44.28 45.55 45.33
CA MET A 1 43.19 44.82 46.00
C MET A 1 41.85 45.42 45.56
N ARG A 2 41.17 44.81 44.58
CA ARG A 2 39.84 45.23 44.09
C ARG A 2 38.86 44.14 44.49
N ILE A 3 37.94 44.47 45.39
CA ILE A 3 36.92 43.55 45.89
C ILE A 3 35.76 43.56 44.89
N SER A 4 35.32 42.35 44.54
CA SER A 4 34.29 42.01 43.56
C SER A 4 32.93 42.61 43.91
N LYS A 5 32.24 43.16 42.90
CA LYS A 5 30.80 43.45 42.97
C LYS A 5 30.04 42.14 42.81
N ALA A 6 29.49 41.63 43.91
CA ALA A 6 28.47 40.60 43.88
C ALA A 6 27.17 41.18 43.29
N TYR A 7 26.70 40.63 42.18
CA TYR A 7 25.39 40.96 41.64
C TYR A 7 24.32 40.28 42.49
N SER A 8 23.78 40.99 43.47
CA SER A 8 22.61 40.56 44.23
C SER A 8 21.33 41.01 43.52
N GLY A 9 20.61 40.05 42.96
CA GLY A 9 19.26 40.25 42.45
C GLY A 9 18.48 38.94 42.56
N ARG A 10 18.12 38.55 43.79
CA ARG A 10 17.17 37.46 44.02
C ARG A 10 15.83 37.89 43.43
N ARG A 11 15.52 37.43 42.22
CA ARG A 11 14.19 37.57 41.62
C ARG A 11 13.31 36.52 42.28
N ALA A 12 12.51 36.95 43.25
CA ALA A 12 11.37 36.16 43.67
C ALA A 12 10.44 36.07 42.46
N PHE A 13 10.46 34.92 41.77
CA PHE A 13 9.49 34.60 40.74
C PHE A 13 8.09 34.78 41.34
N SER A 14 7.29 35.66 40.75
CA SER A 14 5.91 35.83 41.17
C SER A 14 5.14 34.55 40.87
N LEU A 15 4.32 34.07 41.80
CA LEU A 15 3.49 32.86 41.63
C LEU A 15 2.66 32.95 40.33
N VAL A 16 2.21 34.17 39.99
CA VAL A 16 1.51 34.49 38.75
C VAL A 16 2.36 34.20 37.51
N GLU A 17 3.66 34.53 37.53
CA GLU A 17 4.58 34.27 36.42
C GLU A 17 4.77 32.77 36.19
N THR A 18 4.88 31.98 37.27
CA THR A 18 4.96 30.51 37.17
C THR A 18 3.67 29.91 36.61
N ILE A 19 2.50 30.42 37.03
CA ILE A 19 1.20 29.98 36.48
C ILE A 19 1.11 30.34 35.00
N VAL A 20 1.45 31.56 34.61
CA VAL A 20 1.43 32.00 33.21
C VAL A 20 2.39 31.16 32.37
N ALA A 21 3.61 30.92 32.86
CA ALA A 21 4.58 30.07 32.19
C ALA A 21 4.06 28.63 32.03
N ALA A 22 3.43 28.06 33.06
CA ALA A 22 2.83 26.73 32.99
C ALA A 22 1.68 26.63 31.98
N VAL A 23 0.81 27.64 31.93
CA VAL A 23 -0.29 27.72 30.96
C VAL A 23 0.26 27.82 29.54
N LEU A 24 1.22 28.71 29.29
CA LEU A 24 1.87 28.84 27.99
C LEU A 24 2.59 27.55 27.56
N LEU A 25 3.28 26.90 28.49
CA LEU A 25 3.96 25.63 28.24
C LEU A 25 2.95 24.53 27.89
N SER A 26 1.86 24.41 28.65
CA SER A 26 0.83 23.41 28.39
C SER A 26 0.18 23.60 27.02
N GLY A 27 -0.11 24.84 26.64
CA GLY A 27 -0.62 25.17 25.30
C GLY A 27 0.35 24.78 24.19
N GLY A 28 1.64 25.07 24.37
CA GLY A 28 2.69 24.66 23.44
C GLY A 28 2.81 23.14 23.28
N VAL A 29 2.79 22.39 24.39
CA VAL A 29 2.87 20.92 24.37
C VAL A 29 1.67 20.31 23.64
N VAL A 30 0.46 20.83 23.84
CA VAL A 30 -0.74 20.37 23.13
C VAL A 30 -0.62 20.63 21.63
N ALA A 31 -0.16 21.82 21.23
CA ALA A 31 0.03 22.15 19.81
C ALA A 31 1.04 21.21 19.14
N ILE A 32 2.18 20.94 19.78
CA ILE A 32 3.20 20.00 19.27
C ILE A 32 2.61 18.58 19.18
N SER A 33 1.93 18.12 20.22
CA SER A 33 1.31 16.79 20.25
C SER A 33 0.27 16.61 19.13
N ALA A 34 -0.52 17.65 18.86
CA ALA A 34 -1.48 17.64 17.76
C ALA A 34 -0.80 17.55 16.40
N ILE A 35 0.28 18.31 16.17
CA ILE A 35 1.07 18.26 14.94
C ILE A 35 1.68 16.85 14.76
N SER A 36 2.32 16.30 15.78
CA SER A 36 2.92 14.96 15.73
C SER A 36 1.89 13.88 15.41
N THR A 37 0.70 13.96 16.03
CA THR A 37 -0.40 13.02 15.76
C THR A 37 -0.86 13.13 14.31
N ASN A 38 -0.94 14.34 13.76
CA ASN A 38 -1.36 14.54 12.38
C ASN A 38 -0.32 13.99 11.38
N SER A 39 0.97 14.26 11.61
CA SER A 39 2.05 13.71 10.79
C SER A 39 2.07 12.18 10.82
N PHE A 40 1.89 11.58 11.99
CA PHE A 40 1.86 10.12 12.12
C PHE A 40 0.66 9.50 11.39
N ARG A 41 -0.51 10.14 11.42
CA ARG A 41 -1.69 9.72 10.65
C ARG A 41 -1.44 9.74 9.15
N GLY A 42 -0.76 10.78 8.64
CA GLY A 42 -0.39 10.88 7.22
C GLY A 42 0.54 9.75 6.78
N VAL A 43 1.60 9.48 7.56
CA VAL A 43 2.55 8.38 7.27
C VAL A 43 1.85 7.01 7.31
N LYS A 44 0.98 6.78 8.30
CA LYS A 44 0.23 5.52 8.40
C LYS A 44 -0.64 5.31 7.15
N LEU A 45 -1.37 6.34 6.72
CA LEU A 45 -2.22 6.28 5.53
C LEU A 45 -1.41 6.00 4.27
N ASN A 46 -0.28 6.69 4.09
CA ASN A 46 0.59 6.48 2.93
C ASN A 46 1.11 5.04 2.88
N ARG A 47 1.56 4.51 4.02
CA ARG A 47 2.03 3.12 4.11
C ARG A 47 0.95 2.10 3.78
N GLU A 48 -0.28 2.30 4.25
CA GLU A 48 -1.41 1.43 3.91
C GLU A 48 -1.68 1.45 2.39
N ASN A 49 -1.61 2.63 1.77
CA ASN A 49 -1.79 2.77 0.32
C ASN A 49 -0.67 2.09 -0.48
N GLU A 50 0.59 2.25 -0.07
CA GLU A 50 1.74 1.56 -0.70
C GLU A 50 1.59 0.03 -0.64
N LEU A 51 1.13 -0.51 0.50
CA LEU A 51 0.87 -1.95 0.64
C LEU A 51 -0.26 -2.43 -0.26
N ALA A 52 -1.32 -1.63 -0.43
CA ALA A 52 -2.40 -1.96 -1.35
C ALA A 52 -1.89 -2.02 -2.80
N TRP A 53 -1.06 -1.06 -3.22
CA TRP A 53 -0.44 -1.06 -4.55
C TRP A 53 0.51 -2.24 -4.76
N ASP A 54 1.33 -2.58 -3.77
CA ASP A 54 2.22 -3.75 -3.82
C ASP A 54 1.42 -5.06 -3.91
N LEU A 55 0.30 -5.17 -3.19
CA LEU A 55 -0.58 -6.34 -3.30
C LEU A 55 -1.22 -6.44 -4.68
N LEU A 56 -1.67 -5.32 -5.23
CA LEU A 56 -2.25 -5.24 -6.57
C LEU A 56 -1.23 -5.66 -7.64
N ASP A 57 0.00 -5.14 -7.55
CA ASP A 57 1.10 -5.48 -8.48
C ASP A 57 1.46 -6.98 -8.41
N LYS A 58 1.46 -7.57 -7.22
CA LYS A 58 1.64 -9.01 -7.03
C LYS A 58 0.54 -9.84 -7.68
N GLN A 59 -0.73 -9.43 -7.57
CA GLN A 59 -1.83 -10.13 -8.24
C GLN A 59 -1.71 -9.99 -9.75
N LEU A 60 -1.37 -8.81 -10.25
CA LEU A 60 -1.17 -8.57 -11.68
C LEU A 60 -0.04 -9.44 -12.23
N THR A 61 1.10 -9.49 -11.53
CA THR A 61 2.26 -10.31 -11.89
C THR A 61 1.93 -11.79 -11.86
N LEU A 62 1.12 -12.24 -10.89
CA LEU A 62 0.68 -13.64 -10.81
C LEU A 62 -0.15 -14.02 -12.04
N ILE A 63 -1.10 -13.16 -12.43
CA ILE A 63 -1.93 -13.36 -13.62
C ILE A 63 -1.05 -13.40 -14.88
N ASP A 64 -0.08 -12.51 -14.99
CA ASP A 64 0.84 -12.45 -16.14
C ASP A 64 1.73 -13.71 -16.24
N CYS A 65 2.25 -14.18 -15.11
CA CYS A 65 3.12 -15.37 -15.07
C CYS A 65 2.37 -16.68 -15.34
N MET A 66 1.14 -16.81 -14.87
CA MET A 66 0.35 -18.04 -15.03
C MET A 66 -0.43 -18.05 -16.36
N GLY A 67 -0.71 -16.87 -16.92
CA GLY A 67 -1.62 -16.70 -18.04
C GLY A 67 -3.07 -16.55 -17.58
N ILE A 68 -3.83 -15.74 -18.31
CA ILE A 68 -5.22 -15.40 -17.95
C ILE A 68 -6.15 -16.60 -18.02
N ASP A 69 -5.97 -17.52 -18.98
CA ASP A 69 -6.83 -18.69 -19.13
C ASP A 69 -6.69 -19.65 -17.94
N ALA A 70 -5.46 -19.94 -17.51
CA ALA A 70 -5.19 -20.74 -16.32
C ALA A 70 -5.66 -20.04 -15.03
N PHE A 71 -5.65 -18.70 -14.99
CA PHE A 71 -6.20 -17.93 -13.87
C PHE A 71 -7.72 -18.08 -13.76
N VAL A 72 -8.43 -17.98 -14.88
CA VAL A 72 -9.89 -18.21 -14.93
C VAL A 72 -10.22 -19.64 -14.51
N GLU A 73 -9.46 -20.64 -14.98
CA GLU A 73 -9.62 -22.04 -14.60
C GLU A 73 -9.35 -22.30 -13.10
N SER A 74 -8.40 -21.57 -12.51
CA SER A 74 -8.09 -21.70 -11.08
C SER A 74 -9.25 -21.27 -10.16
N GLY A 75 -10.19 -20.46 -10.68
CA GLY A 75 -11.37 -19.99 -9.97
C GLY A 75 -11.09 -19.08 -8.77
N ARG A 76 -9.82 -18.76 -8.47
CA ARG A 76 -9.45 -17.95 -7.30
C ARG A 76 -9.45 -16.47 -7.67
N THR A 77 -10.64 -15.88 -7.63
CA THR A 77 -10.86 -14.46 -7.91
C THR A 77 -10.85 -13.58 -6.67
N THR A 78 -10.83 -14.15 -5.47
CA THR A 78 -10.88 -13.38 -4.22
C THR A 78 -9.91 -13.91 -3.19
N GLY A 79 -9.43 -13.03 -2.31
CA GLY A 79 -8.65 -13.44 -1.16
C GLY A 79 -8.52 -12.36 -0.10
N VAL A 80 -7.90 -12.76 1.01
CA VAL A 80 -7.62 -11.91 2.15
C VAL A 80 -6.13 -11.98 2.44
N PHE A 81 -5.52 -10.82 2.68
CA PHE A 81 -4.16 -10.68 3.14
C PHE A 81 -4.18 -10.07 4.54
N GLU A 82 -3.85 -10.89 5.52
CA GLU A 82 -3.66 -10.46 6.90
C GLU A 82 -2.30 -9.76 7.01
N GLY A 83 -2.32 -8.49 7.38
CA GLY A 83 -1.07 -7.75 7.58
C GLY A 83 -0.26 -8.33 8.74
N GLU A 84 1.07 -8.24 8.63
CA GLU A 84 2.00 -8.85 9.58
C GLU A 84 1.70 -8.46 11.05
N GLY A 85 1.63 -9.46 11.92
CA GLY A 85 1.55 -9.29 13.37
C GLY A 85 0.21 -8.78 13.92
N GLY A 86 -0.89 -8.89 13.17
CA GLY A 86 -2.25 -8.56 13.66
C GLY A 86 -2.49 -7.08 13.97
N ARG A 87 -1.52 -6.21 13.67
CA ARG A 87 -1.56 -4.77 13.93
C ARG A 87 -1.80 -3.94 12.67
N ALA A 88 -1.59 -4.55 11.51
CA ALA A 88 -1.87 -3.96 10.21
C ALA A 88 -3.31 -4.29 9.77
N PRO A 89 -3.97 -3.39 9.00
CA PRO A 89 -5.32 -3.63 8.54
C PRO A 89 -5.37 -4.86 7.65
N THR A 90 -6.48 -5.59 7.72
CA THR A 90 -6.76 -6.69 6.80
C THR A 90 -7.04 -6.10 5.42
N HIS A 91 -6.34 -6.60 4.41
CA HIS A 91 -6.58 -6.23 3.02
C HIS A 91 -7.38 -7.34 2.36
N TYR A 92 -8.41 -6.98 1.62
CA TYR A 92 -9.17 -7.90 0.77
C TYR A 92 -8.90 -7.55 -0.68
N TRP A 93 -8.86 -8.56 -1.52
CA TRP A 93 -8.70 -8.37 -2.96
C TRP A 93 -9.71 -9.19 -3.74
N ASN A 94 -10.12 -8.65 -4.87
CA ASN A 94 -11.06 -9.26 -5.80
C ASN A 94 -10.59 -8.98 -7.23
N VAL A 95 -10.60 -10.01 -8.08
CA VAL A 95 -10.27 -9.96 -9.49
C VAL A 95 -11.51 -10.35 -10.28
N GLN A 96 -12.02 -9.43 -11.09
CA GLN A 96 -13.12 -9.67 -12.00
C GLN A 96 -12.56 -9.79 -13.41
N VAL A 97 -12.78 -10.95 -14.04
CA VAL A 97 -12.38 -11.20 -15.42
C VAL A 97 -13.62 -11.20 -16.28
N THR A 98 -13.63 -10.35 -17.32
CA THR A 98 -14.73 -10.25 -18.28
C THR A 98 -14.19 -10.52 -19.68
N PRO A 99 -14.67 -11.56 -20.39
CA PRO A 99 -14.31 -11.77 -21.79
C PRO A 99 -14.88 -10.63 -22.65
N MET A 100 -14.09 -10.14 -23.61
CA MET A 100 -14.53 -9.11 -24.56
C MET A 100 -15.05 -9.76 -25.86
N GLU A 101 -15.54 -8.95 -26.80
CA GLU A 101 -16.05 -9.42 -28.10
C GLU A 101 -15.03 -10.18 -28.95
N ASN A 102 -13.73 -10.05 -28.66
CA ASN A 102 -12.69 -10.85 -29.25
C ASN A 102 -12.38 -12.03 -28.32
N ASP A 103 -12.53 -13.27 -28.80
CA ASP A 103 -12.43 -14.52 -28.02
C ASP A 103 -11.09 -14.72 -27.27
N TYR A 104 -10.10 -13.86 -27.55
CA TYR A 104 -8.77 -13.91 -26.97
C TYR A 104 -8.39 -12.67 -26.15
N LEU A 105 -9.35 -11.79 -25.86
CA LEU A 105 -9.10 -10.57 -25.09
C LEU A 105 -9.98 -10.54 -23.84
N TYR A 106 -9.34 -10.41 -22.69
CA TYR A 106 -9.99 -10.34 -21.40
C TYR A 106 -9.76 -8.97 -20.76
N SER A 107 -10.83 -8.37 -20.24
CA SER A 107 -10.76 -7.23 -19.35
C SER A 107 -10.66 -7.73 -17.91
N VAL A 108 -9.58 -7.37 -17.23
CA VAL A 108 -9.32 -7.76 -15.85
C VAL A 108 -9.38 -6.53 -14.96
N ASN A 109 -10.32 -6.55 -14.02
CA ASN A 109 -10.46 -5.51 -13.00
C ASN A 109 -10.05 -6.07 -11.64
N ILE A 110 -8.99 -5.52 -11.06
CA ILE A 110 -8.46 -5.90 -9.75
C ILE A 110 -8.83 -4.80 -8.76
N ILE A 111 -9.55 -5.16 -7.71
CA ILE A 111 -9.96 -4.28 -6.62
C ILE A 111 -9.24 -4.74 -5.36
N VAL A 112 -8.50 -3.84 -4.72
CA VAL A 112 -7.89 -4.08 -3.42
C VAL A 112 -8.48 -3.09 -2.45
N GLY A 113 -9.04 -3.58 -1.35
CA GLY A 113 -9.58 -2.72 -0.31
C GLY A 113 -9.07 -3.06 1.07
N TRP A 114 -9.09 -2.05 1.93
CA TRP A 114 -8.57 -2.12 3.29
C TRP A 114 -9.25 -1.08 4.18
N GLY A 115 -9.17 -1.30 5.48
CA GLY A 115 -9.76 -0.42 6.49
C GLY A 115 -10.64 -1.18 7.47
N GLU A 116 -10.97 -0.53 8.57
CA GLU A 116 -11.73 -1.10 9.65
C GLU A 116 -12.95 -0.22 9.93
N GLY A 117 -14.13 -0.83 10.10
CA GLY A 117 -15.38 -0.12 10.38
C GLY A 117 -15.82 0.81 9.24
N SER A 118 -16.04 2.09 9.54
CA SER A 118 -16.67 3.05 8.62
C SER A 118 -15.70 3.73 7.62
N ARG A 119 -14.44 3.31 7.57
CA ARG A 119 -13.39 3.91 6.73
C ARG A 119 -12.79 2.86 5.80
N LEU A 120 -13.65 2.21 5.02
CA LEU A 120 -13.22 1.37 3.92
C LEU A 120 -12.57 2.26 2.85
N ARG A 121 -11.42 1.81 2.36
CA ARG A 121 -10.70 2.40 1.23
C ARG A 121 -10.49 1.31 0.20
N GLU A 122 -10.41 1.73 -1.04
CA GLU A 122 -10.17 0.83 -2.15
C GLU A 122 -9.31 1.51 -3.21
N ILE A 123 -8.54 0.68 -3.90
CA ILE A 123 -7.91 1.00 -5.17
C ILE A 123 -8.38 -0.02 -6.20
N SER A 124 -8.47 0.43 -7.45
CA SER A 124 -8.87 -0.42 -8.57
C SER A 124 -7.93 -0.22 -9.74
N LEU A 125 -7.53 -1.32 -10.36
CA LEU A 125 -6.83 -1.33 -11.65
C LEU A 125 -7.69 -2.08 -12.66
N THR A 126 -7.88 -1.48 -13.83
CA THR A 126 -8.43 -2.18 -15.00
C THR A 126 -7.32 -2.32 -16.03
N THR A 127 -7.10 -3.54 -16.50
CA THR A 127 -6.12 -3.87 -17.53
C THR A 127 -6.69 -4.89 -18.51
N MET A 128 -6.01 -5.07 -19.64
CA MET A 128 -6.39 -6.05 -20.65
C MET A 128 -5.32 -7.13 -20.76
N PHE A 129 -5.74 -8.38 -20.85
CA PHE A 129 -4.88 -9.54 -21.07
C PHE A 129 -5.28 -10.27 -22.35
N ASN A 130 -4.28 -10.71 -23.11
CA ASN A 130 -4.50 -11.62 -24.21
C ASN A 130 -4.48 -13.06 -23.68
N GLY A 131 -5.52 -13.81 -24.00
CA GLY A 131 -5.54 -15.26 -23.82
C GLY A 131 -4.59 -15.97 -24.77
N GLN A 132 -4.15 -17.15 -24.37
CA GLN A 132 -3.59 -18.15 -25.27
C GLN A 132 -4.76 -18.74 -26.06
N GLY A 133 -5.28 -17.97 -27.01
CA GLY A 133 -6.14 -18.52 -28.04
C GLY A 133 -5.43 -19.68 -28.68
N LEU A 134 -6.06 -20.86 -28.66
CA LEU A 134 -5.57 -22.16 -29.16
C LEU A 134 -4.50 -21.98 -30.24
N ALA A 135 -3.25 -21.74 -29.84
CA ALA A 135 -2.15 -21.62 -30.78
C ALA A 135 -1.87 -23.06 -31.14
N GLU A 136 -2.46 -23.47 -32.26
CA GLU A 136 -2.17 -24.73 -32.92
C GLU A 136 -0.70 -25.04 -32.73
N GLN A 137 -0.46 -26.23 -32.19
CA GLN A 137 0.76 -26.98 -32.44
C GLN A 137 0.99 -26.97 -33.95
N THR A 138 1.70 -25.98 -34.46
CA THR A 138 2.39 -26.12 -35.74
C THR A 138 3.60 -26.99 -35.45
N GLU A 139 3.34 -28.29 -35.40
CA GLU A 139 4.30 -29.29 -35.80
C GLU A 139 4.80 -28.90 -37.20
N ALA A 140 6.04 -28.45 -37.28
CA ALA A 140 6.80 -28.52 -38.52
C ALA A 140 8.03 -29.37 -38.23
N GLY A 141 7.81 -30.68 -38.23
CA GLY A 141 8.90 -31.63 -38.45
C GLY A 141 9.52 -31.35 -39.82
N SER A 142 10.84 -31.19 -39.84
CA SER A 142 11.63 -31.57 -41.00
C SER A 142 12.87 -32.30 -40.52
N ASN A 143 12.70 -33.62 -40.36
CA ASN A 143 13.80 -34.56 -40.49
C ASN A 143 14.27 -34.52 -41.95
N GLU A 144 15.49 -34.07 -42.20
CA GLU A 144 16.27 -34.53 -43.36
C GLU A 144 17.72 -34.76 -42.91
N GLN A 145 18.03 -36.02 -42.62
CA GLN A 145 19.38 -36.56 -42.71
C GLN A 145 19.79 -36.69 -44.18
N THR A 146 21.11 -36.75 -44.41
CA THR A 146 21.85 -37.07 -45.65
C THR A 146 21.90 -35.94 -46.69
N GLN A 147 23.06 -35.37 -47.03
CA GLN A 147 24.14 -36.08 -47.71
C GLN A 147 25.51 -35.45 -47.45
N GLY A 148 26.41 -36.23 -46.83
CA GLY A 148 27.85 -36.03 -46.89
C GLY A 148 28.45 -37.22 -47.63
N GLN A 149 29.35 -36.91 -48.57
CA GLN A 149 30.14 -37.78 -49.46
C GLN A 149 29.45 -38.34 -50.70
#